data_AF-A0A9E0WAW7-F1
#
_entry.id   AF-A0A9E0WAW7-F1
#
_cell.length_a   1.000
_cell.length_b   1.000
_cell.length_c   1.000
_cell.angle_alpha   90.00
_cell.angle_beta   90.00
_cell.angle_gamma   90.00
#
_symmetry.space_group_name_H-M   'P 1'
#
loop_
_entity.id
_entity.type
_entity.pdbx_description
1 polymer ?
#
loop_
_entity_poly.entity_id
_entity_poly.type
_entity_poly.pdbx_seq_one_letter_code
_entity_poly.pdbx_strand_id
1 'polypeptide(L)'
;MNDWRVLPRLLLLASFCALGSCASSPSDVASTELQQDSTREWDTVEPLMIAAAPTMPLLDIAVELFDPGVSGEDRSPVAAVRRLESQLLAGELRETLVRSNQWGVVRLVPTASSLTPV
;
A
#
# COMPACT_ATOMS: atom_id res chain seq x y z
N MET A 1 -10.19 -46.55 53.12
CA MET A 1 -10.13 -45.34 53.96
C MET A 1 -9.64 -44.19 53.08
N ASN A 2 -10.61 -43.45 52.56
CA ASN A 2 -10.62 -42.24 51.74
C ASN A 2 -9.31 -41.60 51.22
N ASP A 3 -9.10 -41.74 49.90
CA ASP A 3 -8.23 -40.92 49.04
C ASP A 3 -8.83 -39.51 48.74
N TRP A 4 -9.55 -38.91 49.70
CA TRP A 4 -10.22 -37.61 49.52
C TRP A 4 -9.26 -36.41 49.56
N ARG A 5 -8.00 -36.62 49.96
CA ARG A 5 -6.99 -35.54 50.07
C ARG A 5 -6.23 -35.26 48.77
N VAL A 6 -6.36 -36.12 47.76
CA VAL A 6 -5.59 -36.02 46.51
C VAL A 6 -6.36 -35.25 45.42
N LEU A 7 -7.70 -35.35 45.43
CA LEU A 7 -8.60 -34.67 44.50
C LEU A 7 -8.42 -33.14 44.44
N PRO A 8 -8.34 -32.40 45.56
CA PRO A 8 -8.19 -30.94 45.50
C PRO A 8 -6.80 -30.50 45.03
N ARG A 9 -5.75 -31.32 45.26
CA ARG A 9 -4.39 -31.06 44.78
C ARG A 9 -4.25 -31.28 43.28
N LEU A 10 -4.92 -32.31 42.74
CA LEU A 10 -4.99 -32.57 41.31
C LEU A 10 -5.78 -31.46 40.56
N LEU A 11 -6.86 -30.96 41.14
CA LEU A 11 -7.63 -29.85 40.57
C LEU A 11 -6.85 -28.52 40.56
N LEU A 12 -6.08 -28.24 41.61
CA LEU A 12 -5.21 -27.05 41.66
C LEU A 12 -4.07 -27.11 40.62
N LEU A 13 -3.46 -28.28 40.42
CA LEU A 13 -2.42 -28.47 39.39
C LEU A 13 -2.98 -28.33 37.97
N ALA A 14 -4.17 -28.89 37.70
CA ALA A 14 -4.83 -28.75 36.40
C ALA A 14 -5.23 -27.29 36.09
N SER A 15 -5.65 -26.53 37.11
CA SER A 15 -5.98 -25.10 36.97
C SER A 15 -4.75 -24.24 36.66
N PHE A 16 -3.59 -24.54 37.24
CA PHE A 16 -2.35 -23.80 36.94
C PHE A 16 -1.84 -24.08 35.52
N CYS A 17 -2.00 -25.30 35.00
CA CYS A 17 -1.64 -25.63 33.62
C CYS A 17 -2.53 -24.93 32.57
N ALA A 18 -3.81 -24.69 32.90
CA ALA A 18 -4.75 -24.00 32.00
C ALA A 18 -4.49 -22.48 31.91
N LEU A 19 -3.96 -21.85 32.96
CA LEU A 19 -3.66 -20.40 32.98
C LEU A 19 -2.22 -20.07 32.54
N GLY A 20 -1.32 -21.05 32.47
CA GLY A 20 0.07 -20.88 32.03
C GLY A 20 0.30 -20.94 30.51
N SER A 21 -0.71 -21.32 29.72
CA SER A 21 -0.55 -21.53 28.27
C SER A 21 -0.70 -20.28 27.39
N CYS A 22 -0.82 -19.08 27.97
CA CYS A 22 -0.81 -17.83 27.19
C CYS A 22 0.59 -17.21 27.02
N ALA A 23 1.65 -17.82 27.57
CA ALA A 23 3.01 -17.48 27.19
C ALA A 23 3.41 -18.27 25.93
N SER A 24 2.67 -18.07 24.83
CA SER A 24 3.27 -18.26 23.51
C SER A 24 4.39 -17.25 23.42
N SER A 25 5.63 -17.72 23.62
CA SER A 25 6.81 -17.05 23.12
C SER A 25 6.50 -16.67 21.67
N PRO A 26 6.66 -15.39 21.24
CA PRO A 26 6.58 -15.10 19.82
C PRO A 26 7.59 -16.04 19.19
N SER A 27 7.07 -16.95 18.36
CA SER A 27 7.87 -17.86 17.59
C SER A 27 8.94 -16.99 16.98
N ASP A 28 10.19 -17.26 17.34
CA ASP A 28 11.37 -16.74 16.70
C ASP A 28 11.18 -17.15 15.24
N VAL A 29 10.56 -16.25 14.47
CA VAL A 29 10.46 -16.38 13.04
C VAL A 29 11.91 -16.20 12.69
N ALA A 30 12.60 -17.33 12.60
CA ALA A 30 13.71 -17.49 11.70
C ALA A 30 13.16 -17.25 10.30
N SER A 31 12.79 -15.99 10.04
CA SER A 31 13.04 -15.31 8.80
C SER A 31 14.55 -15.42 8.65
N THR A 32 14.98 -16.57 8.13
CA THR A 32 15.96 -16.55 7.05
C THR A 32 15.28 -15.92 5.84
N GLU A 33 14.72 -14.71 6.01
CA GLU A 33 14.74 -13.74 4.94
C GLU A 33 16.22 -13.47 4.85
N LEU A 34 16.85 -14.06 3.84
CA LEU A 34 18.01 -13.44 3.23
C LEU A 34 17.73 -11.94 3.30
N GLN A 35 18.58 -11.23 4.04
CA GLN A 35 18.81 -9.81 3.84
C GLN A 35 19.36 -9.67 2.42
N GLN A 36 18.50 -9.92 1.43
CA GLN A 36 18.73 -9.51 0.09
C GLN A 36 18.43 -8.02 0.17
N ASP A 37 19.50 -7.29 0.45
CA ASP A 37 19.70 -5.88 0.13
C ASP A 37 19.45 -5.72 -1.38
N SER A 38 18.20 -5.93 -1.77
CA SER A 38 17.65 -5.55 -3.05
C SER A 38 17.28 -4.11 -2.83
N THR A 39 18.28 -3.24 -2.98
CA THR A 39 18.01 -1.87 -3.42
C THR A 39 16.98 -1.99 -4.53
N ARG A 40 15.74 -1.57 -4.25
CA ARG A 40 14.69 -1.71 -5.23
C ARG A 40 15.13 -0.86 -6.41
N GLU A 41 14.93 -1.34 -7.62
CA GLU A 41 15.29 -0.59 -8.84
C GLU A 41 14.71 0.85 -8.81
N TRP A 42 13.56 1.01 -8.15
CA TRP A 42 12.86 2.27 -7.90
C TRP A 42 13.46 3.19 -6.81
N ASP A 43 14.46 2.74 -6.05
CA ASP A 43 15.15 3.57 -5.05
C ASP A 43 16.15 4.55 -5.70
N THR A 44 16.50 4.33 -6.97
CA THR A 44 17.37 5.24 -7.72
C THR A 44 16.54 6.30 -8.43
N VAL A 45 16.66 7.55 -7.98
CA VAL A 45 15.99 8.69 -8.63
C VAL A 45 16.75 9.06 -9.91
N GLU A 46 16.16 8.76 -11.07
CA GLU A 46 16.67 9.25 -12.35
C GLU A 46 16.17 10.67 -12.67
N PRO A 47 17.01 11.51 -13.29
CA PRO A 47 16.59 12.84 -13.69
C PRO A 47 15.55 12.77 -14.82
N LEU A 48 14.57 13.67 -14.78
CA LEU A 48 13.58 13.79 -15.86
C LEU A 48 14.25 14.30 -17.14
N MET A 49 14.22 13.49 -18.19
CA MET A 49 14.68 13.89 -19.51
C MET A 49 13.63 14.80 -20.18
N ILE A 50 14.04 16.00 -20.58
CA ILE A 50 13.19 16.98 -21.27
C ILE A 50 13.50 16.93 -22.76
N ALA A 51 12.48 16.63 -23.58
CA ALA A 51 12.62 16.60 -25.02
C ALA A 51 12.63 18.02 -25.61
N ALA A 52 13.36 18.21 -26.72
CA ALA A 52 13.37 19.49 -27.44
C ALA A 52 12.02 19.77 -28.14
N ALA A 53 11.32 18.72 -28.55
CA ALA A 53 9.98 18.77 -29.14
C ALA A 53 9.20 17.48 -28.85
N PRO A 54 7.86 17.52 -28.87
CA PRO A 54 7.03 16.33 -28.72
C PRO A 54 7.30 15.26 -29.78
N THR A 55 7.10 14.00 -29.39
CA THR A 55 7.20 12.86 -30.32
C THR A 55 6.06 12.91 -31.34
N MET A 56 6.37 12.59 -32.60
CA MET A 56 5.38 12.44 -33.67
C MET A 56 4.90 10.98 -33.76
N PRO A 57 3.60 10.72 -33.91
CA PRO A 57 2.49 11.69 -33.94
C PRO A 57 2.21 12.32 -32.57
N LEU A 58 1.71 13.57 -32.55
CA LEU A 58 1.31 14.23 -31.30
C LEU A 58 0.18 13.44 -30.63
N LEU A 59 0.46 12.88 -29.45
CA LEU A 59 -0.51 12.18 -28.63
C LEU A 59 -1.22 13.15 -27.66
N ASP A 60 -2.53 12.98 -27.50
CA ASP A 60 -3.32 13.54 -26.40
C ASP A 60 -3.37 12.52 -25.27
N ILE A 61 -2.69 12.82 -24.17
CA ILE A 61 -2.57 11.98 -22.98
C ILE A 61 -3.57 12.46 -21.93
N ALA A 62 -4.47 11.57 -21.54
CA ALA A 62 -5.37 11.79 -20.42
C ALA A 62 -4.82 11.09 -19.17
N VAL A 63 -4.61 11.85 -18.10
CA VAL A 63 -4.25 11.33 -16.77
C VAL A 63 -5.52 11.27 -15.94
N GLU A 64 -5.92 10.06 -15.54
CA GLU A 64 -7.06 9.86 -14.65
C GLU A 64 -6.67 10.15 -13.19
N LEU A 65 -7.65 10.54 -12.38
CA LEU A 65 -7.50 10.57 -10.93
C LEU A 65 -7.20 9.15 -10.42
N PHE A 66 -6.19 9.03 -9.55
CA PHE A 66 -5.87 7.73 -8.97
C PHE A 66 -6.96 7.24 -8.02
N ASP A 67 -7.09 5.92 -7.89
CA ASP A 67 -7.98 5.33 -6.90
C ASP A 67 -7.43 5.63 -5.50
N PRO A 68 -8.19 6.33 -4.63
CA PRO A 68 -7.74 6.62 -3.27
C PRO A 68 -7.77 5.39 -2.34
N GLY A 69 -8.28 4.24 -2.80
CA GLY A 69 -8.33 3.00 -2.03
C GLY A 69 -9.29 3.05 -0.83
N VAL A 70 -10.25 3.98 -0.85
CA VAL A 70 -11.25 4.18 0.22
C VAL A 70 -12.65 4.18 -0.37
N SER A 71 -13.61 3.63 0.38
CA SER A 71 -15.02 3.63 -0.03
C SER A 71 -15.52 5.06 -0.27
N GLY A 72 -16.36 5.26 -1.28
CA GLY A 72 -17.01 6.56 -1.55
C GLY A 72 -17.83 7.09 -0.38
N GLU A 73 -18.32 6.20 0.48
CA GLU A 73 -19.12 6.57 1.66
C GLU A 73 -18.30 6.83 2.93
N ASP A 74 -16.99 6.58 2.90
CA ASP A 74 -16.13 6.82 4.06
C ASP A 74 -15.91 8.33 4.25
N ARG A 75 -16.47 8.87 5.34
CA ARG A 75 -16.37 10.30 5.73
C ARG A 75 -15.28 10.55 6.78
N SER A 76 -14.45 9.57 7.10
CA SER A 76 -13.35 9.75 8.04
C SER A 76 -12.33 10.79 7.52
N PRO A 77 -11.62 11.49 8.42
CA PRO A 77 -10.55 12.41 8.02
C PRO A 77 -9.46 11.74 7.18
N VAL A 78 -9.13 10.49 7.50
CA VAL A 78 -8.13 9.70 6.73
C VAL A 78 -8.59 9.49 5.30
N ALA A 79 -9.86 9.15 5.08
CA ALA A 79 -10.39 8.99 3.73
C ALA A 79 -10.42 10.32 2.94
N ALA A 80 -10.61 11.45 3.63
CA ALA A 80 -10.47 12.76 2.99
C ALA A 80 -9.02 13.01 2.53
N VAL A 81 -8.03 12.72 3.38
CA VAL A 81 -6.60 12.83 3.04
C VAL A 81 -6.25 11.92 1.86
N ARG A 82 -6.67 10.64 1.87
CA ARG A 82 -6.42 9.72 0.75
C ARG A 82 -6.98 10.23 -0.58
N ARG A 83 -8.18 10.82 -0.57
CA ARG A 83 -8.76 11.44 -1.77
C ARG A 83 -7.94 12.64 -2.24
N LEU A 84 -7.48 13.49 -1.33
CA LEU A 84 -6.62 14.62 -1.67
C LEU A 84 -5.27 14.16 -2.24
N GLU A 85 -4.63 13.17 -1.60
CA GLU A 85 -3.38 12.56 -2.06
C GLU A 85 -3.54 11.99 -3.48
N SER A 86 -4.64 11.26 -3.74
CA SER A 86 -4.90 10.69 -5.07
C SER A 86 -5.00 11.77 -6.17
N GLN A 87 -5.64 12.89 -5.88
CA GLN A 87 -5.78 14.01 -6.81
C GLN A 87 -4.46 14.75 -7.00
N LEU A 88 -3.73 14.99 -5.90
CA LEU A 88 -2.43 15.65 -5.91
C LEU A 88 -1.44 14.85 -6.76
N LEU A 89 -1.33 13.54 -6.53
CA LEU A 89 -0.40 12.67 -7.25
C LEU A 89 -0.72 12.59 -8.75
N ALA A 90 -2.01 12.53 -9.12
CA ALA A 90 -2.42 12.59 -10.52
C ALA A 90 -2.04 13.94 -11.17
N GLY A 91 -2.19 15.04 -10.41
CA GLY A 91 -1.72 16.37 -10.81
C GLY A 91 -0.20 16.44 -11.03
N GLU A 92 0.59 15.92 -10.09
CA GLU A 92 2.06 15.87 -10.19
C GLU A 92 2.53 15.02 -11.38
N LEU A 93 1.85 13.91 -11.66
CA LEU A 93 2.13 13.10 -12.85
C LEU A 93 1.85 13.91 -14.11
N ARG A 94 0.68 14.57 -14.21
CA ARG A 94 0.37 15.44 -15.35
C ARG A 94 1.45 16.51 -15.54
N GLU A 95 1.82 17.25 -14.50
CA GLU A 95 2.83 18.31 -14.60
C GLU A 95 4.20 17.75 -15.02
N THR A 96 4.56 16.57 -14.51
CA THR A 96 5.80 15.89 -14.91
C THR A 96 5.78 15.49 -16.39
N LEU A 97 4.65 14.99 -16.90
CA LEU A 97 4.48 14.66 -18.31
C LEU A 97 4.48 15.89 -19.22
N VAL A 98 3.89 17.01 -18.77
CA VAL A 98 3.98 18.29 -19.48
C VAL A 98 5.44 18.77 -19.52
N ARG A 99 6.13 18.74 -18.37
CA ARG A 99 7.52 19.19 -18.24
C ARG A 99 8.49 18.36 -19.06
N SER A 100 8.23 17.07 -19.27
CA SER A 100 9.08 16.23 -20.12
C SER A 100 9.05 16.65 -21.59
N ASN A 101 8.03 17.41 -22.02
CA ASN A 101 7.83 17.86 -23.41
C ASN A 101 7.85 16.71 -24.44
N GLN A 102 7.60 15.47 -23.99
CA GLN A 102 7.59 14.29 -24.85
C GLN A 102 6.26 14.10 -25.57
N TRP A 103 5.18 14.63 -24.99
CA TRP A 103 3.80 14.40 -25.41
C TRP A 103 3.21 15.67 -26.03
N GLY A 104 2.14 15.52 -26.81
CA GLY A 104 1.46 16.67 -27.42
C GLY A 104 0.65 17.44 -26.39
N VAL A 105 -0.50 16.89 -26.01
CA VAL A 105 -1.40 17.48 -24.99
C VAL A 105 -1.44 16.55 -23.79
N VAL A 106 -1.42 17.10 -22.57
CA VAL A 106 -1.61 16.32 -21.33
C VAL A 106 -2.67 16.99 -20.46
N ARG A 107 -3.75 16.26 -20.18
CA ARG A 107 -4.91 16.75 -19.42
C ARG A 107 -5.29 15.82 -18.29
N LEU A 108 -5.77 16.39 -17.19
CA LEU A 108 -6.33 15.62 -16.09
C LEU A 108 -7.82 15.35 -16.39
N VAL A 109 -8.26 14.12 -16.18
CA VAL A 109 -9.65 13.70 -16.37
C VAL A 109 -10.19 13.02 -15.11
N PRO A 110 -11.49 13.18 -14.80
CA PRO A 110 -12.08 12.56 -13.60
C PRO A 110 -12.21 11.04 -13.73
N THR A 111 -12.38 10.53 -14.95
CA THR A 111 -12.49 9.10 -15.25
C THR A 111 -11.95 8.84 -16.66
N ALA A 112 -11.37 7.67 -16.89
CA ALA A 112 -10.95 7.24 -18.23
C ALA A 112 -12.14 7.18 -19.21
N SER A 113 -11.87 7.57 -20.46
CA SER A 113 -12.86 7.49 -21.53
C SER A 113 -13.06 6.03 -21.97
N SER A 114 -14.31 5.57 -22.04
CA SER A 114 -14.64 4.24 -22.58
C SER A 114 -14.37 4.10 -24.08
N LEU A 115 -14.15 5.21 -24.78
CA LEU A 115 -13.86 5.25 -26.21
C LEU A 115 -12.37 5.05 -26.53
N THR A 116 -11.51 5.06 -25.51
CA THR A 116 -10.07 4.82 -25.64
C THR A 116 -9.75 3.54 -24.88
N PRO A 117 -9.50 2.39 -25.54
CA PRO A 117 -9.15 1.17 -24.84
C PRO A 117 -7.83 1.37 -24.07
N VAL A 118 -7.81 0.91 -22.83
CA VAL A 118 -6.65 0.92 -21.92
C VAL A 118 -5.74 -0.26 -22.24
#